data_AF-A0A7X8XE26-F1
#
_entry.id   AF-A0A7X8XE26-F1
#
_cell.length_a   1.000
_cell.length_b   1.000
_cell.length_c   1.000
_cell.angle_alpha   90.00
_cell.angle_beta   90.00
_cell.angle_gamma   90.00
#
_symmetry.space_group_name_H-M   'P 1'
#
loop_
_entity.id
_entity.type
_entity.pdbx_description
1 polymer ?
#
loop_
_entity_poly.entity_id
_entity_poly.type
_entity_poly.pdbx_seq_one_letter_code
_entity_poly.pdbx_strand_id
1 'polypeptide(L)'
;MVTLSDQSVNCTSSTLWAAAFNYLSAELSDNRDRGSNTSDVSIARLSATCSSQQDSLSDLMSLLLAERSKNHQLSQEIEELRKQQKEWDKIKEISLSPISMPVYFFNGTTLRVKPPKKITFKVKHEDGLYIIEKKAYSLLAFSITRDGLISELCEQVVFLWEEFVKDTSTPLTASAEKLRQKLIADFEEI
;
A
#
# COMPACT_ATOMS: atom_id res chain seq x y z
N MET A 1 19.44 -23.64 10.05
CA MET A 1 18.04 -23.29 10.36
C MET A 1 17.88 -23.50 11.86
N VAL A 2 18.08 -22.45 12.65
CA VAL A 2 18.13 -22.53 14.13
C VAL A 2 16.76 -22.10 14.66
N THR A 3 16.01 -23.04 15.23
CA THR A 3 14.78 -22.75 15.96
C THR A 3 15.15 -22.22 17.34
N LEU A 4 15.03 -20.90 17.53
CA LEU A 4 15.05 -20.29 18.86
C LEU A 4 13.73 -20.62 19.55
N SER A 5 13.79 -21.55 20.50
CA SER A 5 12.70 -21.87 21.41
C SER A 5 12.57 -20.73 22.43
N ASP A 6 11.51 -19.95 22.25
CA ASP A 6 11.12 -18.82 23.07
C ASP A 6 10.52 -19.32 24.39
N GLN A 7 11.36 -19.50 25.42
CA GLN A 7 10.89 -19.76 26.79
C GLN A 7 10.53 -18.42 27.46
N SER A 8 9.38 -17.87 27.06
CA SER A 8 8.75 -16.81 27.84
C SER A 8 8.22 -17.44 29.14
N VAL A 9 8.92 -17.17 30.24
CA VAL A 9 8.41 -17.49 31.58
C VAL A 9 7.20 -16.57 31.80
N ASN A 10 6.00 -17.11 31.59
CA ASN A 10 4.73 -16.48 31.93
C ASN A 10 4.62 -16.34 33.45
N CYS A 11 5.43 -15.45 34.04
CA CYS A 11 5.19 -14.92 35.37
C CYS A 11 3.96 -14.02 35.27
N THR A 12 2.79 -14.61 35.47
CA THR A 12 1.53 -13.89 35.54
C THR A 12 1.61 -12.80 36.60
N SER A 13 1.08 -11.62 36.29
CA SER A 13 1.08 -10.44 37.18
C SER A 13 0.67 -10.75 38.62
N SER A 14 -0.23 -11.73 38.83
CA SER A 14 -0.68 -12.17 40.16
C SER A 14 0.43 -12.67 41.08
N THR A 15 1.48 -13.31 40.57
CA THR A 15 2.56 -13.88 41.41
C THR A 15 3.47 -12.78 41.96
N LEU A 16 3.71 -11.73 41.17
CA LEU A 16 4.50 -10.56 41.59
C LEU A 16 3.74 -9.73 42.64
N TRP A 17 2.42 -9.56 42.46
CA TRP A 17 1.58 -8.88 43.45
C TRP A 17 1.52 -9.64 44.79
N ALA A 18 1.42 -10.97 44.75
CA ALA A 18 1.41 -11.79 45.96
C ALA A 18 2.74 -11.71 46.74
N ALA A 19 3.88 -11.70 46.04
CA ALA A 19 5.20 -11.57 46.67
C ALA A 19 5.40 -10.18 47.30
N ALA A 20 5.01 -9.11 46.59
CA ALA A 20 5.09 -7.75 47.11
C ALA A 20 4.18 -7.54 48.34
N PHE A 21 2.98 -8.10 48.32
CA PHE A 21 2.04 -8.03 49.44
C PHE A 21 2.55 -8.77 50.69
N ASN A 22 3.16 -9.94 50.51
CA ASN A 22 3.75 -10.70 51.61
C ASN A 22 4.95 -9.98 52.25
N TYR A 23 5.78 -9.32 51.43
CA TYR A 23 6.91 -8.53 51.94
C TYR A 23 6.45 -7.33 52.78
N LEU A 24 5.48 -6.55 52.26
CA LEU A 24 4.89 -5.41 52.99
C LEU A 24 4.17 -5.84 54.28
N SER A 25 3.49 -6.99 54.26
CA SER A 25 2.82 -7.52 55.45
C SER A 25 3.81 -7.94 56.54
N ALA A 26 4.98 -8.47 56.16
CA ALA A 26 6.04 -8.83 57.10
C ALA A 26 6.66 -7.59 57.77
N GLU A 27 6.91 -6.53 57.00
CA GLU A 27 7.54 -5.29 57.48
C GLU A 27 6.60 -4.46 58.39
N LEU A 28 5.28 -4.59 58.19
CA LEU A 28 4.27 -4.01 59.08
C LEU A 28 4.11 -4.77 60.40
N SER A 29 4.40 -6.09 60.43
CA SER A 29 4.31 -6.89 61.65
C SER A 29 5.43 -6.58 62.64
N ASP A 30 6.61 -6.17 62.16
CA ASP A 30 7.80 -5.94 62.99
C ASP A 30 7.79 -4.59 63.74
N ASN A 31 6.91 -3.66 63.33
CA ASN A 31 6.80 -2.33 63.92
C ASN A 31 5.77 -2.20 65.07
N ARG A 32 5.08 -3.29 65.44
CA ARG A 32 3.95 -3.24 66.41
C ARG A 32 4.37 -3.12 67.88
N ASP A 33 5.63 -3.35 68.22
CA ASP A 33 6.12 -3.34 69.62
C ASP A 33 6.63 -1.97 70.12
N ARG A 34 6.60 -0.91 69.30
CA ARG A 34 6.99 0.45 69.73
C ARG A 34 5.76 1.31 69.97
N GLY A 35 5.27 1.31 71.20
CA GLY A 35 4.16 2.14 71.65
C GLY A 35 4.36 3.64 71.38
N SER A 36 3.56 4.19 70.45
CA SER A 36 3.41 5.63 70.23
C SER A 36 2.02 5.90 69.65
N ASN A 37 1.25 6.78 70.29
CA ASN A 37 -0.08 7.25 69.88
C ASN A 37 -0.08 8.06 68.56
N THR A 38 0.98 7.98 67.75
CA THR A 38 1.09 8.53 66.39
C THR A 38 0.84 7.48 65.29
N SER A 39 0.59 6.21 65.66
CA SER A 39 0.39 5.08 64.75
C SER A 39 -0.88 5.20 63.90
N ASP A 40 -1.97 5.66 64.51
CA ASP A 40 -3.31 5.53 63.90
C ASP A 40 -3.51 6.51 62.73
N VAL A 41 -2.91 7.69 62.81
CA VAL A 41 -2.94 8.68 61.71
C VAL A 41 -2.11 8.22 60.51
N SER A 42 -0.99 7.52 60.75
CA SER A 42 -0.13 6.98 59.69
C SER A 42 -0.78 5.79 58.98
N ILE A 43 -1.47 4.91 59.72
CA ILE A 43 -2.20 3.77 59.15
C ILE A 43 -3.38 4.26 58.29
N ALA A 44 -4.15 5.25 58.75
CA ALA A 44 -5.25 5.83 57.96
C ALA A 44 -4.77 6.50 56.66
N ARG A 45 -3.63 7.21 56.69
CA ARG A 45 -3.03 7.82 55.49
C ARG A 45 -2.50 6.78 54.51
N LEU A 46 -1.82 5.73 55.00
CA LEU A 46 -1.36 4.63 54.15
C LEU A 46 -2.52 3.86 53.53
N SER A 47 -3.59 3.60 54.28
CA SER A 47 -4.81 2.98 53.76
C SER A 47 -5.48 3.82 52.67
N ALA A 48 -5.62 5.14 52.87
CA ALA A 48 -6.21 6.03 51.88
C ALA A 48 -5.35 6.12 50.59
N THR A 49 -4.02 6.11 50.73
CA THR A 49 -3.10 6.14 49.59
C THR A 49 -3.15 4.82 48.81
N CYS A 50 -3.26 3.68 49.51
CA CYS A 50 -3.40 2.36 48.91
C CYS A 50 -4.72 2.23 48.14
N SER A 51 -5.85 2.67 48.71
CA SER A 51 -7.14 2.68 48.02
C SER A 51 -7.12 3.56 46.76
N SER A 52 -6.53 4.76 46.84
CA SER A 52 -6.40 5.66 45.68
C SER A 52 -5.50 5.07 44.57
N GLN A 53 -4.44 4.35 44.93
CA GLN A 53 -3.59 3.64 43.97
C GLN A 53 -4.33 2.45 43.33
N GLN A 54 -5.15 1.74 44.10
CA GLN A 54 -5.96 0.64 43.60
C GLN A 54 -7.02 1.11 42.58
N ASP A 55 -7.67 2.24 42.84
CA ASP A 55 -8.61 2.87 41.89
C ASP A 55 -7.90 3.30 40.60
N SER A 56 -6.72 3.92 40.73
CA SER A 56 -5.91 4.34 39.57
C SER A 56 -5.46 3.16 38.71
N LEU A 57 -5.11 2.03 39.33
CA LEU A 57 -4.75 0.80 38.63
C LEU A 57 -5.96 0.16 37.94
N SER A 58 -7.13 0.20 38.57
CA SER A 58 -8.39 -0.27 37.98
C SER A 58 -8.75 0.54 36.72
N ASP A 59 -8.59 1.86 36.75
CA ASP A 59 -8.82 2.74 35.61
C ASP A 59 -7.83 2.46 34.47
N LEU A 60 -6.55 2.31 34.78
CA LEU A 60 -5.53 1.95 33.79
C LEU A 60 -5.79 0.58 33.15
N MET A 61 -6.22 -0.41 33.94
CA MET A 61 -6.57 -1.73 33.42
C MET A 61 -7.77 -1.65 32.48
N SER A 62 -8.78 -0.85 32.84
CA SER A 62 -9.96 -0.63 32.01
C SER A 62 -9.61 0.04 30.68
N LEU A 63 -8.73 1.04 30.70
CA LEU A 63 -8.21 1.69 29.50
C LEU A 63 -7.41 0.72 28.61
N LEU A 64 -6.54 -0.11 29.21
CA LEU A 64 -5.76 -1.10 28.49
C LEU A 64 -6.66 -2.15 27.80
N LEU A 65 -7.72 -2.59 28.47
CA LEU A 65 -8.68 -3.53 27.90
C LEU A 65 -9.47 -2.89 26.74
N ALA A 66 -9.89 -1.64 26.88
CA ALA A 66 -10.56 -0.89 25.82
C ALA A 66 -9.64 -0.74 24.58
N GLU A 67 -8.37 -0.40 24.80
CA GLU A 67 -7.40 -0.25 23.71
C GLU A 67 -7.09 -1.58 23.01
N ARG A 68 -7.00 -2.69 23.77
CA ARG A 68 -6.89 -4.03 23.18
C ARG A 68 -8.10 -4.41 22.34
N SER A 69 -9.30 -4.09 22.82
CA SER A 69 -10.54 -4.33 22.07
C SER A 69 -10.56 -3.55 20.75
N LYS A 70 -10.18 -2.28 20.79
CA LYS A 70 -10.07 -1.42 19.60
C LYS A 70 -9.03 -1.93 18.60
N ASN A 71 -7.85 -2.35 19.07
CA ASN A 71 -6.82 -2.92 18.21
C ASN A 71 -7.26 -4.24 17.57
N HIS A 72 -8.03 -5.05 18.30
CA HIS A 72 -8.62 -6.27 17.74
C HIS A 72 -9.64 -5.95 16.64
N GLN A 73 -10.52 -4.97 16.84
CA GLN A 73 -11.48 -4.51 15.83
C GLN A 73 -10.79 -4.00 14.56
N LEU A 74 -9.79 -3.13 14.70
CA LEU A 74 -9.00 -2.62 13.56
C LEU A 74 -8.32 -3.75 12.79
N SER A 75 -7.81 -4.77 13.51
CA SER A 75 -7.18 -5.93 12.87
C SER A 75 -8.18 -6.74 12.04
N GLN A 76 -9.42 -6.87 12.50
CA GLN A 76 -10.50 -7.53 11.75
C GLN A 76 -10.88 -6.72 10.50
N GLU A 77 -11.03 -5.40 10.63
CA GLU A 77 -11.35 -4.50 9.50
C GLU A 77 -10.28 -4.54 8.41
N ILE A 78 -9.00 -4.50 8.80
CA ILE A 78 -7.88 -4.64 7.85
C ILE A 78 -7.94 -5.96 7.09
N GLU A 79 -8.26 -7.07 7.77
CA GLU A 79 -8.36 -8.38 7.11
C GLU A 79 -9.56 -8.46 6.16
N GLU A 80 -10.67 -7.81 6.50
CA GLU A 80 -11.85 -7.73 5.63
C GLU A 80 -11.58 -6.89 4.38
N LEU A 81 -10.93 -5.73 4.52
CA LEU A 81 -10.50 -4.90 3.39
C LEU A 81 -9.53 -5.65 2.48
N ARG A 82 -8.61 -6.45 3.05
CA ARG A 82 -7.70 -7.30 2.25
C ARG A 82 -8.44 -8.38 1.47
N LYS A 83 -9.50 -8.97 2.04
CA LYS A 83 -10.34 -9.94 1.32
C LYS A 83 -11.10 -9.27 0.18
N GLN A 84 -11.70 -8.12 0.43
CA GLN A 84 -12.37 -7.33 -0.61
C GLN A 84 -11.39 -7.00 -1.74
N GLN A 85 -10.19 -6.48 -1.42
CA GLN A 85 -9.18 -6.21 -2.44
C GLN A 85 -8.86 -7.45 -3.30
N LYS A 86 -8.69 -8.63 -2.69
CA LYS A 86 -8.47 -9.89 -3.42
C LYS A 86 -9.65 -10.29 -4.31
N GLU A 87 -10.89 -9.99 -3.92
CA GLU A 87 -12.07 -10.26 -4.76
C GLU A 87 -12.15 -9.29 -5.95
N TRP A 88 -11.84 -8.01 -5.72
CA TRP A 88 -11.76 -7.01 -6.79
C TRP A 88 -10.68 -7.38 -7.82
N ASP A 89 -9.54 -7.92 -7.37
CA ASP A 89 -8.47 -8.40 -8.24
C ASP A 89 -8.89 -9.64 -9.07
N LYS A 90 -9.81 -10.47 -8.56
CA LYS A 90 -10.32 -11.66 -9.27
C LYS A 90 -11.33 -11.35 -10.38
N ILE A 91 -12.01 -10.20 -10.33
CA ILE A 91 -13.18 -9.92 -11.17
C ILE A 91 -12.87 -9.09 -12.43
N LYS A 92 -11.66 -8.54 -12.58
CA LYS A 92 -11.28 -7.92 -13.87
C LYS A 92 -10.83 -8.98 -14.86
N GLU A 93 -11.80 -9.53 -15.60
CA GLU A 93 -11.53 -10.20 -16.87
C GLU A 93 -10.69 -9.25 -17.73
N ILE A 94 -9.41 -9.60 -17.90
CA ILE A 94 -8.43 -8.78 -18.59
C ILE A 94 -8.85 -8.72 -20.06
N SER A 95 -9.45 -7.61 -20.46
CA SER A 95 -9.83 -7.42 -21.86
C SER A 95 -8.58 -7.28 -22.72
N LEU A 96 -8.26 -8.37 -23.43
CA LEU A 96 -7.21 -8.41 -24.46
C LEU A 96 -7.74 -8.02 -25.85
N SER A 97 -8.92 -7.40 -25.90
CA SER A 97 -9.50 -6.93 -27.15
C SER A 97 -8.51 -6.01 -27.87
N PRO A 98 -8.31 -6.17 -29.19
CA PRO A 98 -7.43 -5.30 -29.96
C PRO A 98 -7.80 -3.83 -29.78
N ILE A 99 -6.79 -2.97 -29.76
CA ILE A 99 -7.00 -1.51 -29.71
C ILE A 99 -6.99 -1.00 -31.16
N SER A 100 -8.03 -0.26 -31.53
CA SER A 100 -8.10 0.47 -32.79
C SER A 100 -8.52 1.89 -32.49
N MET A 101 -7.64 2.86 -32.79
CA MET A 101 -7.90 4.26 -32.54
C MET A 101 -7.76 5.05 -33.84
N PRO A 102 -8.77 5.84 -34.22
CA PRO A 102 -8.69 6.67 -35.41
C PRO A 102 -7.87 7.95 -35.17
N VAL A 103 -7.75 8.40 -33.92
CA VAL A 103 -7.12 9.67 -33.54
C VAL A 103 -6.19 9.45 -32.34
N TYR A 104 -5.04 10.12 -32.35
CA TYR A 104 -4.01 10.11 -31.31
C TYR A 104 -3.74 11.56 -30.93
N PHE A 105 -3.74 11.86 -29.64
CA PHE A 105 -3.52 13.22 -29.14
C PHE A 105 -2.49 13.19 -28.01
N PHE A 106 -1.46 14.02 -28.15
CA PHE A 106 -0.44 14.21 -27.12
C PHE A 106 0.25 15.56 -27.33
N ASN A 107 0.54 16.27 -26.24
CA ASN A 107 1.29 17.54 -26.23
C ASN A 107 0.79 18.60 -27.25
N GLY A 108 -0.52 18.69 -27.49
CA GLY A 108 -1.12 19.63 -28.43
C GLY A 108 -1.06 19.20 -29.91
N THR A 109 -0.32 18.15 -30.25
CA THR A 109 -0.32 17.55 -31.58
C THR A 109 -1.45 16.52 -31.67
N THR A 110 -2.28 16.63 -32.72
CA THR A 110 -3.36 15.67 -33.01
C THR A 110 -3.10 14.95 -34.32
N LEU A 111 -3.04 13.62 -34.29
CA LEU A 111 -2.82 12.78 -35.46
C LEU A 111 -4.06 11.93 -35.73
N ARG A 112 -4.41 11.79 -37.00
CA ARG A 112 -5.50 10.94 -37.48
C ARG A 112 -4.96 9.88 -38.44
N VAL A 113 -5.51 8.66 -38.36
CA VAL A 113 -5.24 7.61 -39.36
C VAL A 113 -5.92 7.96 -40.67
N LYS A 114 -5.18 7.96 -41.78
CA LYS A 114 -5.69 8.26 -43.11
C LYS A 114 -6.73 7.22 -43.57
N PRO A 115 -7.94 7.64 -44.00
CA PRO A 115 -8.90 6.74 -44.62
C PRO A 115 -8.33 6.10 -45.91
N PRO A 116 -8.70 4.86 -46.27
CA PRO A 116 -9.62 3.95 -45.58
C PRO A 116 -8.90 3.02 -44.57
N LYS A 117 -7.66 3.32 -44.19
CA LYS A 117 -6.83 2.43 -43.37
C LYS A 117 -7.39 2.32 -41.95
N LYS A 118 -7.26 1.11 -41.38
CA LYS A 118 -7.55 0.83 -39.96
C LYS A 118 -6.33 0.19 -39.34
N ILE A 119 -5.74 0.86 -38.36
CA ILE A 119 -4.59 0.33 -37.62
C ILE A 119 -5.12 -0.35 -36.36
N THR A 120 -4.87 -1.65 -36.25
CA THR A 120 -5.20 -2.45 -35.07
C THR A 120 -3.92 -2.87 -34.35
N PHE A 121 -3.93 -2.73 -33.04
CA PHE A 121 -2.87 -3.14 -32.13
C PHE A 121 -3.33 -4.36 -31.34
N LYS A 122 -2.53 -5.42 -31.38
CA LYS A 122 -2.77 -6.61 -30.57
C LYS A 122 -2.25 -6.32 -29.17
N VAL A 123 -3.10 -6.53 -28.18
CA VAL A 123 -2.75 -6.36 -26.76
C VAL A 123 -2.36 -7.73 -26.21
N LYS A 124 -1.20 -7.79 -25.57
CA LYS A 124 -0.77 -8.93 -24.74
C LYS A 124 -0.85 -8.52 -23.28
N HIS A 125 -0.93 -9.50 -22.38
CA HIS A 125 -0.81 -9.25 -20.95
C HIS A 125 0.18 -10.24 -20.34
N GLU A 126 1.32 -9.74 -19.89
CA GLU A 126 2.45 -10.51 -19.36
C GLU A 126 2.93 -9.81 -18.08
N ASP A 127 3.18 -10.57 -17.01
CA ASP A 127 3.70 -10.07 -15.72
C ASP A 127 2.93 -8.86 -15.12
N GLY A 128 1.61 -8.81 -15.32
CA GLY A 128 0.77 -7.73 -14.81
C GLY A 128 0.79 -6.45 -15.66
N LEU A 129 1.40 -6.50 -16.84
CA LEU A 129 1.47 -5.40 -17.80
C LEU A 129 0.70 -5.73 -19.07
N TYR A 130 -0.08 -4.76 -19.54
CA TYR A 130 -0.58 -4.73 -20.91
C TYR A 130 0.54 -4.28 -21.84
N ILE A 131 0.73 -4.98 -22.96
CA ILE A 131 1.83 -4.73 -23.89
C ILE A 131 1.29 -4.64 -25.31
N ILE A 132 1.71 -3.62 -26.05
CA ILE A 132 1.52 -3.49 -27.50
C ILE A 132 2.88 -3.45 -28.17
N GLU A 133 3.09 -4.35 -29.13
CA GLU A 133 4.26 -4.35 -29.99
C GLU A 133 3.81 -4.20 -31.45
N LYS A 134 4.30 -3.16 -32.13
CA LYS A 134 4.03 -2.93 -33.55
C LYS A 134 5.31 -2.57 -34.29
N LYS A 135 6.09 -3.61 -34.63
CA LYS A 135 7.36 -3.53 -35.40
C LYS A 135 7.29 -2.64 -36.63
N ALA A 136 6.12 -2.60 -37.29
CA ALA A 136 5.85 -1.76 -38.44
C ALA A 136 6.16 -0.28 -38.22
N TYR A 137 6.05 0.23 -36.99
CA TYR A 137 6.32 1.61 -36.61
C TYR A 137 7.40 1.70 -35.51
N SER A 138 8.09 0.60 -35.21
CA SER A 138 9.01 0.51 -34.07
C SER A 138 8.37 0.91 -32.71
N LEU A 139 7.08 0.61 -32.52
CA LEU A 139 6.35 0.92 -31.29
C LEU A 139 6.40 -0.24 -30.28
N LEU A 140 6.64 0.12 -29.02
CA LEU A 140 6.59 -0.77 -27.86
C LEU A 140 5.98 -0.03 -26.67
N ALA A 141 4.67 -0.08 -26.53
CA ALA A 141 3.94 0.55 -25.43
C ALA A 141 3.60 -0.50 -24.37
N PHE A 142 3.73 -0.14 -23.09
CA PHE A 142 3.37 -1.02 -21.97
C PHE A 142 2.79 -0.22 -20.79
N SER A 143 1.85 -0.83 -20.05
CA SER A 143 1.27 -0.20 -18.85
C SER A 143 0.57 -1.22 -17.96
N ILE A 144 0.41 -0.88 -16.67
CA ILE A 144 -0.35 -1.69 -15.69
C ILE A 144 -1.87 -1.65 -15.99
N THR A 145 -2.32 -0.62 -16.70
CA THR A 145 -3.75 -0.44 -17.04
C THR A 145 -3.93 -0.28 -18.54
N ARG A 146 -5.09 -0.69 -19.05
CA ARG A 146 -5.44 -0.53 -20.47
C ARG A 146 -5.49 0.95 -20.88
N ASP A 147 -5.97 1.83 -20.02
CA ASP A 147 -6.01 3.27 -20.28
C ASP A 147 -4.60 3.86 -20.32
N GLY A 148 -3.74 3.46 -19.38
CA GLY A 148 -2.32 3.84 -19.42
C GLY A 148 -1.61 3.34 -20.68
N LEU A 149 -1.96 2.15 -21.17
CA LEU A 149 -1.43 1.62 -22.44
C LEU A 149 -1.87 2.45 -23.65
N ILE A 150 -3.11 2.96 -23.63
CA ILE A 150 -3.61 3.87 -24.67
C ILE A 150 -2.85 5.20 -24.64
N SER A 151 -2.66 5.78 -23.46
CA SER A 151 -1.90 7.03 -23.29
C SER A 151 -0.45 6.88 -23.77
N GLU A 152 0.23 5.81 -23.36
CA GLU A 152 1.60 5.49 -23.79
C GLU A 152 1.68 5.33 -25.32
N LEU A 153 0.70 4.65 -25.92
CA LEU A 153 0.64 4.49 -27.37
C LEU A 153 0.45 5.83 -28.10
N CYS A 154 -0.40 6.72 -27.57
CA CYS A 154 -0.59 8.06 -28.12
C CYS A 154 0.69 8.89 -28.05
N GLU A 155 1.37 8.87 -26.90
CA GLU A 155 2.64 9.53 -26.69
C GLU A 155 3.70 9.05 -27.69
N GLN A 156 3.91 7.73 -27.79
CA GLN A 156 4.91 7.18 -28.72
C GLN A 156 4.60 7.50 -30.19
N VAL A 157 3.34 7.40 -30.61
CA VAL A 157 2.95 7.71 -32.00
C VAL A 157 3.21 9.18 -32.33
N VAL A 158 2.83 10.10 -31.43
CA VAL A 158 3.06 11.53 -31.61
C VAL A 158 4.55 11.87 -31.55
N PHE A 159 5.29 11.29 -30.61
CA PHE A 159 6.74 11.45 -30.52
C PHE A 159 7.44 11.03 -31.82
N LEU A 160 7.09 9.87 -32.39
CA LEU A 160 7.65 9.43 -33.67
C LEU A 160 7.30 10.38 -34.83
N TRP A 161 6.11 10.98 -34.81
CA TRP A 161 5.73 11.97 -35.81
C TRP A 161 6.56 13.25 -35.69
N GLU A 162 6.73 13.77 -34.48
CA GLU A 162 7.53 14.95 -34.22
C GLU A 162 9.00 14.73 -34.61
N GLU A 163 9.57 13.59 -34.22
CA GLU A 163 10.97 13.27 -34.45
C GLU A 163 11.28 12.93 -35.92
N PHE A 164 10.45 12.12 -36.59
CA PHE A 164 10.79 11.63 -37.93
C PHE A 164 10.09 12.39 -39.05
N VAL A 165 8.96 13.04 -38.80
CA VAL A 165 8.18 13.74 -39.83
C VAL A 165 8.40 15.25 -39.75
N LYS A 166 8.33 15.84 -38.55
CA LYS A 166 8.48 17.29 -38.37
C LYS A 166 9.93 17.76 -38.30
N ASP A 167 10.81 17.05 -37.59
CA ASP A 167 12.23 17.42 -37.59
C ASP A 167 12.88 17.11 -38.94
N THR A 168 13.21 18.17 -39.68
CA THR A 168 13.95 18.09 -40.94
C THR A 168 15.42 18.45 -40.80
N SER A 169 15.86 18.84 -39.60
CA SER A 169 17.23 19.32 -39.38
C SER A 169 18.24 18.17 -39.32
N THR A 170 17.79 17.00 -38.88
CA THR A 170 18.65 15.82 -38.69
C THR A 170 18.65 14.92 -39.93
N PRO A 171 19.82 14.56 -40.50
CA PRO A 171 19.86 13.62 -41.61
C PRO A 171 19.41 12.22 -41.14
N LEU A 172 18.38 11.68 -41.78
CA LEU A 172 17.83 10.37 -41.45
C LEU A 172 18.63 9.24 -42.08
N THR A 173 18.76 8.14 -41.34
CA THR A 173 19.27 6.88 -41.89
C THR A 173 18.25 6.26 -42.85
N ALA A 174 18.68 5.31 -43.69
CA ALA A 174 17.78 4.64 -44.64
C ALA A 174 16.62 3.88 -43.95
N SER A 175 16.81 3.39 -42.71
CA SER A 175 15.73 2.76 -41.93
C SER A 175 14.76 3.81 -41.37
N ALA A 176 15.27 4.94 -40.88
CA ALA A 176 14.46 6.04 -40.39
C ALA A 176 13.62 6.69 -41.52
N GLU A 177 14.19 6.82 -42.72
CA GLU A 177 13.45 7.34 -43.88
C GLU A 177 12.29 6.41 -44.28
N LYS A 178 12.48 5.09 -44.21
CA LYS A 178 11.40 4.12 -44.41
C LYS A 178 10.29 4.26 -43.35
N LEU A 179 10.67 4.50 -42.09
CA LEU A 179 9.70 4.75 -41.02
C LEU A 179 8.93 6.04 -41.27
N ARG A 180 9.61 7.14 -41.60
CA ARG A 180 9.02 8.43 -41.95
C ARG A 180 8.00 8.30 -43.08
N GLN A 181 8.38 7.67 -44.19
CA GLN A 181 7.47 7.47 -45.32
C GLN A 181 6.23 6.69 -44.92
N LYS A 182 6.38 5.71 -44.04
CA LYS A 182 5.27 4.93 -43.53
C LYS A 182 4.36 5.72 -42.60
N LEU A 183 4.92 6.53 -41.69
CA LEU A 183 4.16 7.44 -40.84
C LEU A 183 3.34 8.40 -41.70
N ILE A 184 3.94 9.04 -42.70
CA ILE A 184 3.25 9.95 -43.63
C ILE A 184 2.18 9.23 -44.44
N ALA A 185 2.40 7.97 -44.83
CA ALA A 185 1.44 7.20 -45.60
C ALA A 185 0.21 6.75 -44.79
N ASP A 186 0.35 6.63 -43.46
CA ASP A 186 -0.66 6.07 -42.57
C ASP A 186 -1.36 7.14 -41.71
N PHE A 187 -0.68 8.24 -41.42
CA PHE A 187 -1.16 9.31 -40.54
C PHE A 187 -1.13 10.68 -41.21
N GLU A 188 -1.98 11.57 -40.71
CA GLU A 188 -2.00 13.00 -41.00
C GLU A 188 -2.24 13.78 -39.71
N GLU A 189 -1.67 14.97 -39.64
CA GLU A 189 -1.94 15.93 -38.58
C GLU A 189 -3.22 16.70 -38.91
N ILE A 190 -4.07 16.93 -37.90
CA ILE A 190 -5.37 17.62 -38.03
C ILE A 190 -5.49 18.83 -37.11
#